data_AF-A0A2S9YEA3-F1
#
_entry.id   AF-A0A2S9YEA3-F1
#
_cell.length_a   1.000
_cell.length_b   1.000
_cell.length_c   1.000
_cell.angle_alpha   90.00
_cell.angle_beta   90.00
_cell.angle_gamma   90.00
#
_symmetry.space_group_name_H-M   'P 1'
#
loop_
_entity.id
_entity.type
_entity.pdbx_description
1 polymer ?
#
loop_
_entity_poly.entity_id
_entity_poly.type
_entity_poly.pdbx_seq_one_letter_code
_entity_poly.pdbx_strand_id
1 'polypeptide(L)'
;MWEFVYDDEEEPLRGHFGRYVQACREARGLTREQLADRCELVLDMIVRLEEGYLSPEFDTLRKLCAGLGMSMSALAQSSLGRGQSARFFGLYIRSCRDERDLSVADLARRCNLSVESIEEIENGRVSMALDTLRKLCLGLDIPLSELFDGFERVP
;
A
#
# COMPACT_ATOMS: atom_id res chain seq x y z
N MET A 1 12.13 17.13 -39.62
CA MET A 1 12.37 15.75 -40.09
C MET A 1 13.70 15.34 -39.47
N TRP A 2 13.73 14.87 -38.24
CA TRP A 2 13.02 13.71 -37.69
C TRP A 2 12.12 14.07 -36.51
N GLU A 3 10.88 13.56 -36.52
CA GLU A 3 9.98 13.54 -35.36
C GLU A 3 10.51 12.50 -34.39
N PHE A 4 10.91 12.92 -33.19
CA PHE A 4 10.91 12.00 -32.07
C PHE A 4 9.45 11.81 -31.68
N VAL A 5 8.87 10.72 -32.19
CA VAL A 5 7.74 10.07 -31.54
C VAL A 5 8.28 9.60 -30.19
N TYR A 6 8.06 10.42 -29.16
CA TYR A 6 7.98 9.88 -27.81
C TYR A 6 6.71 9.05 -27.80
N ASP A 7 6.87 7.74 -27.88
CA ASP A 7 5.82 6.78 -27.64
C ASP A 7 5.39 6.95 -26.17
N ASP A 8 4.30 7.69 -25.99
CA ASP A 8 3.19 7.43 -25.04
C ASP A 8 3.15 5.92 -24.68
N GLU A 9 2.97 5.43 -23.45
CA GLU A 9 2.14 5.87 -22.34
C GLU A 9 2.74 5.25 -21.05
N GLU A 10 3.20 6.05 -20.09
CA GLU A 10 2.98 5.62 -18.70
C GLU A 10 1.48 5.77 -18.48
N GLU A 11 0.71 4.70 -18.77
CA GLU A 11 -0.72 4.68 -18.44
C GLU A 11 -0.82 5.08 -16.96
N PRO A 12 -1.39 6.25 -16.63
CA PRO A 12 -1.13 6.82 -15.34
C PRO A 12 -1.75 5.88 -14.30
N LEU A 13 -0.92 5.38 -13.38
CA LEU A 13 -1.28 4.52 -12.24
C LEU A 13 -2.57 4.98 -11.52
N ARG A 14 -2.85 6.28 -11.66
CA ARG A 14 -4.08 7.01 -11.36
C ARG A 14 -5.36 6.29 -11.79
N GLY A 15 -5.44 5.74 -13.00
CA GLY A 15 -6.65 5.12 -13.52
C GLY A 15 -6.90 3.70 -12.97
N HIS A 16 -5.85 2.90 -12.79
CA HIS A 16 -6.00 1.49 -12.39
C HIS A 16 -6.58 1.31 -10.99
N PHE A 17 -6.08 2.06 -10.01
CA PHE A 17 -6.59 2.01 -8.64
C PHE A 17 -8.04 2.51 -8.54
N GLY A 18 -8.35 3.65 -9.16
CA GLY A 18 -9.71 4.20 -9.20
C GLY A 18 -10.71 3.24 -9.84
N ARG A 19 -10.37 2.68 -11.01
CA ARG A 19 -11.17 1.66 -11.71
C ARG A 19 -11.36 0.40 -10.86
N TYR A 20 -10.34 -0.01 -10.10
CA TYR A 20 -10.48 -1.16 -9.22
C TYR A 20 -11.44 -0.90 -8.05
N VAL A 21 -11.31 0.25 -7.38
CA VAL A 21 -12.23 0.62 -6.30
C VAL A 21 -13.65 0.74 -6.83
N GLN A 22 -13.82 1.34 -8.01
CA GLN A 22 -15.10 1.36 -8.73
C GLN A 22 -15.65 -0.04 -8.96
N ALA A 23 -14.86 -0.97 -9.51
CA ALA A 23 -15.29 -2.34 -9.77
C ALA A 23 -15.68 -3.08 -8.49
N CYS A 24 -14.94 -2.87 -7.39
CA CYS A 24 -15.26 -3.47 -6.09
C CYS A 24 -16.56 -2.94 -5.50
N ARG A 25 -16.82 -1.63 -5.70
CA ARG A 25 -18.06 -0.97 -5.31
C ARG A 25 -19.24 -1.53 -6.10
N GLU A 26 -19.10 -1.62 -7.42
CA GLU A 26 -20.15 -2.11 -8.33
C GLU A 26 -20.45 -3.60 -8.10
N ALA A 27 -19.43 -4.42 -7.87
CA ALA A 27 -19.60 -5.83 -7.51
C ALA A 27 -20.39 -6.03 -6.20
N ARG A 28 -20.44 -5.01 -5.33
CA ARG A 28 -21.22 -4.98 -4.09
C ARG A 28 -22.56 -4.26 -4.22
N GLY A 29 -22.91 -3.79 -5.42
CA GLY A 29 -24.15 -3.07 -5.68
C GLY A 29 -24.26 -1.72 -4.98
N LEU A 30 -23.13 -1.09 -4.63
CA LEU A 30 -23.10 0.17 -3.90
C LEU A 30 -23.08 1.38 -4.84
N THR A 31 -23.77 2.47 -4.51
CA THR A 31 -23.53 3.80 -5.13
C THR A 31 -22.30 4.47 -4.54
N ARG A 32 -21.81 5.55 -5.18
CA ARG A 32 -20.65 6.30 -4.67
C ARG A 32 -20.94 6.95 -3.31
N GLU A 33 -22.16 7.45 -3.13
CA GLU A 33 -22.64 8.01 -1.86
C GLU A 33 -22.65 6.93 -0.77
N GLN A 34 -23.20 5.76 -1.09
CA GLN A 34 -23.22 4.64 -0.15
C GLN A 34 -21.82 4.16 0.21
N LEU A 35 -20.88 4.13 -0.74
CA LEU A 35 -19.49 3.82 -0.44
C LEU A 35 -18.86 4.90 0.45
N ALA A 36 -19.10 6.18 0.15
CA ALA A 36 -18.57 7.30 0.93
C ALA A 36 -19.02 7.23 2.39
N ASP A 37 -20.32 7.03 2.62
CA ASP A 37 -20.91 6.86 3.96
C ASP A 37 -20.29 5.67 4.69
N ARG A 38 -20.12 4.53 4.00
CA ARG A 38 -19.57 3.30 4.57
C ARG A 38 -18.08 3.38 4.88
N CYS A 39 -17.35 4.25 4.18
CA CYS A 39 -15.94 4.53 4.43
C CYS A 39 -15.72 5.68 5.43
N GLU A 40 -16.78 6.38 5.87
CA GLU A 40 -16.65 7.66 6.57
C GLU A 40 -15.79 8.68 5.79
N LEU A 41 -16.00 8.73 4.47
CA LEU A 41 -15.34 9.65 3.55
C LEU A 41 -16.37 10.57 2.91
N VAL A 42 -15.92 11.74 2.44
CA VAL A 42 -16.79 12.63 1.66
C VAL A 42 -16.96 12.09 0.23
N LEU A 43 -18.15 12.26 -0.36
CA LEU A 43 -18.46 11.80 -1.72
C LEU A 43 -17.42 12.27 -2.75
N ASP A 44 -16.97 13.53 -2.66
CA ASP A 44 -15.96 14.11 -3.56
C ASP A 44 -14.66 13.30 -3.56
N MET A 45 -14.24 12.75 -2.41
CA MET A 45 -13.06 11.89 -2.35
C MET A 45 -13.27 10.59 -3.12
N ILE A 46 -14.43 9.95 -3.02
CA ILE A 46 -14.74 8.72 -3.78
C ILE A 46 -14.80 9.01 -5.27
N VAL A 47 -15.44 10.11 -5.69
CA VAL A 47 -15.51 10.52 -7.10
C VAL A 47 -14.10 10.74 -7.67
N ARG A 48 -13.31 11.59 -7.02
CA ARG A 48 -11.94 11.90 -7.47
C ARG A 48 -11.04 10.66 -7.45
N LEU A 49 -11.27 9.73 -6.53
CA LEU A 49 -10.54 8.48 -6.47
C LEU A 49 -10.90 7.56 -7.63
N GLU A 50 -12.19 7.35 -7.91
CA GLU A 50 -12.64 6.51 -9.02
C GLU A 50 -12.23 7.08 -10.39
N GLU A 51 -12.15 8.41 -10.52
CA GLU A 51 -11.64 9.10 -11.71
C GLU A 51 -10.11 9.13 -11.79
N GLY A 52 -9.41 8.69 -10.74
CA GLY A 52 -7.95 8.65 -10.68
C GLY A 52 -7.26 9.98 -10.34
N TYR A 53 -8.02 11.00 -9.93
CA TYR A 53 -7.50 12.31 -9.52
C TYR A 53 -7.11 12.40 -8.03
N LEU A 54 -7.17 11.28 -7.30
CA LEU A 54 -6.78 11.21 -5.89
C LEU A 54 -5.74 10.13 -5.65
N SER A 55 -4.63 10.50 -5.01
CA SER A 55 -3.71 9.56 -4.37
C SER A 55 -4.05 9.52 -2.88
N PRO A 56 -4.81 8.51 -2.41
CA PRO A 56 -5.25 8.47 -1.02
C PRO A 56 -4.09 8.25 -0.05
N GLU A 57 -4.26 8.78 1.16
CA GLU A 57 -3.36 8.49 2.28
C GLU A 57 -3.75 7.17 2.96
N PHE A 58 -2.90 6.71 3.88
CA PHE A 58 -3.10 5.44 4.57
C PHE A 58 -4.45 5.37 5.30
N ASP A 59 -4.86 6.44 5.99
CA ASP A 59 -6.17 6.46 6.66
C ASP A 59 -7.34 6.36 5.67
N THR A 60 -7.24 7.01 4.51
CA THR A 60 -8.24 6.90 3.45
C THR A 60 -8.33 5.48 2.89
N LEU A 61 -7.20 4.78 2.79
CA LEU A 61 -7.17 3.40 2.32
C LEU A 61 -7.75 2.42 3.33
N ARG A 62 -7.40 2.58 4.61
CA ARG A 62 -8.02 1.82 5.70
C ARG A 62 -9.54 2.01 5.72
N LYS A 63 -10.01 3.24 5.52
CA LYS A 63 -11.43 3.56 5.39
C LYS A 63 -12.09 2.90 4.19
N LEU A 64 -11.41 2.87 3.04
CA LEU A 64 -11.88 2.15 1.85
C LEU A 64 -11.94 0.64 2.06
N CYS A 65 -10.92 0.04 2.68
CA CYS A 65 -10.91 -1.37 3.07
C CYS A 65 -12.10 -1.70 3.97
N ALA A 66 -12.32 -0.89 5.01
CA ALA A 66 -13.46 -1.05 5.92
C ALA A 66 -14.81 -0.91 5.20
N GLY A 67 -14.99 0.12 4.38
CA GLY A 67 -16.24 0.36 3.67
C GLY A 67 -16.53 -0.65 2.56
N LEU A 68 -15.49 -1.20 1.92
CA LEU A 68 -15.61 -2.27 0.93
C LEU A 68 -15.62 -3.66 1.57
N GLY A 69 -15.32 -3.82 2.86
CA GLY A 69 -15.13 -5.14 3.46
C GLY A 69 -14.04 -5.93 2.73
N MET A 70 -12.89 -5.28 2.51
CA MET A 70 -11.72 -5.84 1.85
C MET A 70 -10.52 -5.72 2.77
N SER A 71 -9.55 -6.62 2.62
CA SER A 71 -8.25 -6.46 3.25
C SER A 71 -7.39 -5.47 2.45
N MET A 72 -6.42 -4.85 3.12
CA MET A 72 -5.40 -4.05 2.44
C MET A 72 -4.65 -4.87 1.38
N SER A 73 -4.41 -6.16 1.60
CA SER A 73 -3.77 -7.02 0.60
C SER A 73 -4.58 -7.15 -0.69
N ALA A 74 -5.90 -7.32 -0.59
CA ALA A 74 -6.77 -7.38 -1.77
C ALA A 74 -6.81 -6.05 -2.50
N LEU A 75 -6.89 -4.93 -1.77
CA LEU A 75 -6.84 -3.58 -2.33
C LEU A 75 -5.49 -3.28 -2.99
N ALA A 76 -4.40 -3.83 -2.45
CA ALA A 76 -3.04 -3.64 -2.93
C ALA A 76 -2.72 -4.46 -4.19
N GLN A 77 -3.24 -5.68 -4.31
CA GLN A 77 -2.93 -6.58 -5.44
C GLN A 77 -3.51 -6.11 -6.77
N SER A 78 -4.52 -5.26 -6.73
CA SER A 78 -5.30 -4.87 -7.91
C SER A 78 -4.96 -3.51 -8.50
N SER A 79 -4.14 -2.73 -7.79
CA SER A 79 -4.04 -1.30 -8.03
C SER A 79 -2.63 -0.75 -8.03
N LEU A 80 -1.68 -1.50 -7.50
CA LEU A 80 -0.38 -0.95 -7.19
C LEU A 80 0.62 -1.34 -8.28
N GLY A 81 1.05 -0.35 -9.06
CA GLY A 81 2.32 -0.45 -9.76
C GLY A 81 3.44 -0.74 -8.75
N ARG A 82 4.57 -1.31 -9.21
CA ARG A 82 5.65 -1.83 -8.35
C ARG A 82 6.09 -0.89 -7.20
N GLY A 83 6.03 0.43 -7.36
CA GLY A 83 6.39 1.40 -6.32
C GLY A 83 5.35 1.60 -5.21
N GLN A 84 4.07 1.38 -5.48
CA GLN A 84 2.99 1.63 -4.52
C GLN A 84 2.85 0.44 -3.55
N SER A 85 3.14 -0.79 -4.00
CA SER A 85 3.24 -1.99 -3.13
C SER A 85 4.36 -1.89 -2.12
N ALA A 86 5.50 -1.32 -2.53
CA ALA A 86 6.65 -1.09 -1.63
C ALA A 86 6.28 -0.15 -0.47
N ARG A 87 5.45 0.87 -0.72
CA ARG A 87 4.99 1.82 0.30
C ARG A 87 4.09 1.20 1.35
N PHE A 88 3.11 0.38 0.98
CA PHE A 88 2.28 -0.30 1.98
C PHE A 88 3.07 -1.30 2.80
N PHE A 89 3.94 -2.06 2.14
CA PHE A 89 4.78 -3.01 2.85
C PHE A 89 5.74 -2.27 3.80
N GLY A 90 6.29 -1.14 3.38
CA GLY A 90 7.07 -0.25 4.24
C GLY A 90 6.34 0.22 5.50
N LEU A 91 5.10 0.71 5.33
CA LEU A 91 4.26 1.13 6.46
C LEU A 91 3.95 -0.04 7.41
N TYR A 92 3.71 -1.23 6.88
CA TYR A 92 3.51 -2.42 7.70
C TYR A 92 4.76 -2.80 8.50
N ILE A 93 5.94 -2.78 7.87
CA ILE A 93 7.21 -3.02 8.57
C ILE A 93 7.42 -2.00 9.69
N ARG A 94 7.07 -0.73 9.46
CA ARG A 94 7.07 0.31 10.51
C ARG A 94 6.16 -0.06 11.67
N SER A 95 4.92 -0.48 11.41
CA SER A 95 3.98 -0.88 12.46
C SER A 95 4.52 -2.07 13.27
N CYS A 96 5.04 -3.10 12.63
CA CYS A 96 5.65 -4.24 13.34
C CYS A 96 6.84 -3.82 14.22
N ARG A 97 7.62 -2.82 13.76
CA ARG A 97 8.73 -2.24 14.52
C ARG A 97 8.22 -1.48 15.75
N ASP A 98 7.22 -0.62 15.57
CA ASP A 98 6.64 0.21 16.62
C ASP A 98 5.94 -0.65 17.69
N GLU A 99 5.22 -1.70 17.31
CA GLU A 99 4.60 -2.69 18.23
C GLU A 99 5.61 -3.42 19.14
N ARG A 100 6.89 -3.42 18.76
CA ARG A 100 8.00 -4.04 19.48
C ARG A 100 8.86 -3.02 20.21
N ASP A 101 8.41 -1.77 20.28
CA ASP A 101 9.12 -0.64 20.90
C ASP A 101 10.57 -0.47 20.36
N LEU A 102 10.78 -0.79 19.08
CA LEU A 102 12.10 -0.68 18.45
C LEU A 102 12.28 0.67 17.77
N SER A 103 13.40 1.36 18.02
CA SER A 103 13.78 2.47 17.16
C SER A 103 14.22 1.97 15.77
N VAL A 104 14.23 2.84 14.78
CA VAL A 104 14.77 2.53 13.44
C VAL A 104 16.21 2.00 13.55
N ALA A 105 17.02 2.61 14.43
CA ALA A 105 18.39 2.18 14.68
C ALA A 105 18.48 0.79 15.32
N ASP A 106 17.51 0.43 16.17
CA ASP A 106 17.44 -0.91 16.76
C ASP A 106 17.07 -1.97 15.74
N LEU A 107 16.06 -1.71 14.91
CA LEU A 107 15.69 -2.64 13.84
C LEU A 107 16.83 -2.82 12.84
N ALA A 108 17.48 -1.73 12.41
CA ALA A 108 18.63 -1.77 11.51
C ALA A 108 19.74 -2.69 12.06
N ARG A 109 20.08 -2.54 13.35
CA ARG A 109 21.07 -3.37 14.02
C ARG A 109 20.68 -4.84 14.06
N ARG A 110 19.41 -5.14 14.39
CA ARG A 110 18.90 -6.53 14.45
C ARG A 110 18.85 -7.20 13.07
N CYS A 111 18.51 -6.45 12.03
CA CYS A 111 18.44 -6.93 10.65
C CYS A 111 19.82 -7.02 9.96
N ASN A 112 20.88 -6.47 10.57
CA ASN A 112 22.16 -6.23 9.90
C ASN A 112 21.97 -5.44 8.58
N LEU A 113 21.29 -4.30 8.69
CA LEU A 113 21.02 -3.32 7.63
C LEU A 113 21.44 -1.93 8.09
N SER A 114 21.62 -0.99 7.17
CA SER A 114 21.84 0.41 7.55
C SER A 114 20.53 1.05 8.04
N VAL A 115 20.65 2.09 8.87
CA VAL A 115 19.50 2.92 9.29
C VAL A 115 18.78 3.48 8.06
N GLU A 116 19.55 4.01 7.10
CA GLU A 116 19.04 4.52 5.83
C GLU A 116 18.22 3.46 5.07
N SER A 117 18.70 2.22 4.98
CA SER A 117 17.94 1.14 4.32
C SER A 117 16.59 0.88 5.00
N ILE A 118 16.53 0.87 6.33
CA ILE A 118 15.25 0.73 7.04
C ILE A 118 14.34 1.92 6.76
N GLU A 119 14.86 3.15 6.76
CA GLU A 119 14.07 4.34 6.44
C GLU A 119 13.55 4.33 5.00
N GLU A 120 14.35 3.90 4.02
CA GLU A 120 13.92 3.75 2.64
C GLU A 120 12.84 2.69 2.48
N ILE A 121 12.99 1.57 3.18
CA ILE A 121 12.00 0.48 3.23
C ILE A 121 10.69 0.99 3.83
N GLU A 122 10.73 1.59 5.03
CA GLU A 122 9.53 2.05 5.73
C GLU A 122 8.78 3.16 4.98
N ASN A 123 9.50 3.94 4.17
CA ASN A 123 8.91 4.97 3.32
C ASN A 123 8.50 4.45 1.93
N GLY A 124 8.78 3.18 1.61
CA GLY A 124 8.43 2.57 0.33
C GLY A 124 9.27 2.99 -0.86
N ARG A 125 10.48 3.53 -0.62
CA ARG A 125 11.35 4.03 -1.70
C ARG A 125 12.10 2.93 -2.44
N VAL A 126 12.13 1.73 -1.87
CA VAL A 126 12.85 0.57 -2.42
C VAL A 126 11.96 -0.65 -2.53
N SER A 127 12.08 -1.36 -3.64
CA SER A 127 11.54 -2.73 -3.77
C SER A 127 12.47 -3.69 -3.02
N MET A 128 11.91 -4.52 -2.14
CA MET A 128 12.70 -5.43 -1.31
C MET A 128 12.94 -6.76 -2.02
N ALA A 129 14.20 -7.19 -2.05
CA ALA A 129 14.56 -8.55 -2.39
C ALA A 129 14.23 -9.51 -1.24
N LEU A 130 14.10 -10.80 -1.54
CA LEU A 130 13.81 -11.85 -0.56
C LEU A 130 14.84 -11.88 0.59
N ASP A 131 16.11 -11.60 0.31
CA ASP A 131 17.14 -11.55 1.35
C ASP A 131 16.91 -10.43 2.35
N THR A 132 16.45 -9.26 1.89
CA THR A 132 16.07 -8.14 2.77
C THR A 132 14.84 -8.51 3.60
N LEU A 133 13.85 -9.18 3.02
CA LEU A 133 12.67 -9.67 3.75
C LEU A 133 13.07 -10.66 4.84
N ARG A 134 13.99 -11.58 4.57
CA ARG A 134 14.50 -12.53 5.58
C ARG A 134 15.24 -11.82 6.72
N LYS A 135 16.02 -10.78 6.42
CA LYS A 135 16.67 -9.95 7.44
C LYS A 135 15.65 -9.22 8.31
N LEU A 136 14.59 -8.66 7.71
CA LEU A 136 13.49 -8.04 8.43
C LEU A 136 12.75 -9.03 9.33
N CYS A 137 12.45 -10.24 8.84
CA CYS A 137 11.87 -11.32 9.63
C CYS A 137 12.71 -11.65 10.87
N LEU A 138 14.03 -11.79 10.68
CA LEU A 138 14.97 -12.04 11.78
C LEU A 138 15.01 -10.87 12.78
N GLY A 139 15.02 -9.63 12.28
CA GLY A 139 15.12 -8.46 13.16
C GLY A 139 13.84 -8.12 13.91
N LEU A 140 12.69 -8.44 13.32
CA LEU A 140 11.36 -8.31 13.93
C LEU A 140 10.98 -9.53 14.76
N ASP A 141 11.73 -10.64 14.68
CA ASP A 141 11.37 -11.91 15.30
C ASP A 141 9.96 -12.40 14.87
N ILE A 142 9.75 -12.42 13.55
CA ILE A 142 8.50 -12.85 12.92
C ILE A 142 8.84 -13.88 11.84
N PRO A 143 8.22 -15.07 11.83
CA PRO A 143 8.33 -16.01 10.71
C PRO A 143 7.91 -15.36 9.39
N LEU A 144 8.56 -15.73 8.28
CA LEU A 144 8.21 -15.17 6.96
C LEU A 144 6.72 -15.38 6.61
N SER A 145 6.15 -16.53 6.98
CA SER A 145 4.72 -16.81 6.81
C SER A 145 3.84 -15.87 7.64
N GLU A 146 4.23 -15.55 8.87
CA GLU A 146 3.48 -14.65 9.74
C GLU A 146 3.65 -13.19 9.30
N LEU A 147 4.79 -12.81 8.73
CA LEU A 147 4.97 -11.49 8.13
C LEU A 147 4.01 -11.28 6.96
N PHE A 148 3.85 -12.27 6.10
CA PHE A 148 2.90 -12.20 4.98
C PHE A 148 1.44 -12.31 5.44
N ASP A 149 1.13 -13.29 6.29
CA ASP A 149 -0.22 -13.41 6.88
C ASP A 149 -0.60 -12.14 7.65
N GLY A 150 0.34 -11.57 8.40
CA GLY A 150 0.17 -10.34 9.15
C GLY A 150 -0.06 -9.16 8.23
N PHE A 151 0.75 -8.99 7.18
CA PHE A 151 0.53 -8.00 6.12
C PHE A 151 -0.84 -8.14 5.46
N GLU A 152 -1.29 -9.38 5.25
CA GLU A 152 -2.62 -9.69 4.69
C GLU A 152 -3.77 -9.47 5.67
N ARG A 153 -3.49 -9.49 6.98
CA ARG A 153 -4.42 -9.25 8.09
C ARG A 153 -4.40 -7.82 8.62
N VAL A 154 -3.48 -6.97 8.16
CA VAL A 154 -3.54 -5.52 8.40
C VAL A 154 -4.88 -5.02 7.84
N PRO A 155 -5.78 -4.46 8.68
CA PRO A 155 -7.10 -4.01 8.25
C PRO A 155 -7.02 -2.85 7.23
#